data_AF-A0A1Y4LIF3-F1
#
_entry.id   AF-A0A1Y4LIF3-F1
#
_cell.length_a   1.000
_cell.length_b   1.000
_cell.length_c   1.000
_cell.angle_alpha   90.00
_cell.angle_beta   90.00
_cell.angle_gamma   90.00
#
_symmetry.space_group_name_H-M   'P 1'
#
loop_
_entity.id
_entity.type
_entity.pdbx_description
1 polymer ?
#
loop_
_entity_poly.entity_id
_entity_poly.type
_entity_poly.pdbx_seq_one_letter_code
_entity_poly.pdbx_strand_id
1 'polypeptide(L)'
;MNNVKMILEKYGKDTIWFYLKDDKTEENFKKELMELGATWMGGEKLEKHHRLSYYIAVHSDKTIAFISSMCWKMSFATNKEIVHVDYSSLKRIYF
;
A
#
# COMPACT_ATOMS: atom_id res chain seq x y z
N MET A 1 -1.29 -14.54 9.25
CA MET A 1 -0.83 -13.24 9.80
C MET A 1 -0.93 -12.23 8.68
N ASN A 2 -1.58 -11.09 8.89
CA ASN A 2 -1.81 -10.10 7.83
C ASN A 2 -0.66 -9.08 7.84
N ASN A 3 0.20 -9.12 6.83
CA ASN A 3 1.41 -8.30 6.78
C ASN A 3 1.08 -6.81 6.62
N VAL A 4 0.03 -6.46 5.87
CA VAL A 4 -0.41 -5.05 5.74
C VAL A 4 -0.75 -4.46 7.10
N LYS A 5 -1.57 -5.15 7.89
CA LYS A 5 -1.94 -4.72 9.25
C LYS A 5 -0.71 -4.52 10.14
N MET A 6 0.21 -5.50 10.13
CA MET A 6 1.45 -5.43 10.91
C MET A 6 2.30 -4.20 10.53
N ILE A 7 2.40 -3.88 9.24
CA ILE A 7 3.16 -2.72 8.76
C ILE A 7 2.49 -1.41 9.16
N LEU A 8 1.15 -1.31 9.04
CA LEU A 8 0.38 -0.14 9.50
C LEU A 8 0.63 0.11 10.99
N GLU A 9 0.54 -0.93 11.83
CA GLU A 9 0.78 -0.84 13.27
C GLU A 9 2.24 -0.47 13.60
N LYS A 10 3.20 -1.06 12.90
CA LYS A 10 4.64 -0.83 13.12
C LYS A 10 5.05 0.62 12.91
N TYR A 11 4.57 1.26 11.85
CA TYR A 11 4.96 2.64 11.53
C TYR A 11 4.04 3.68 12.15
N GLY A 12 2.80 3.32 12.52
CA GLY A 12 1.86 4.23 13.18
C GLY A 12 1.57 5.51 12.38
N LYS A 13 1.78 5.49 11.06
CA LYS A 13 1.54 6.62 10.17
C LYS A 13 0.13 6.53 9.59
N ASP A 14 -0.46 7.69 9.31
CA ASP A 14 -1.78 7.79 8.68
C ASP A 14 -1.83 7.15 7.29
N THR A 15 -0.70 7.07 6.59
CA THR A 15 -0.62 6.51 5.24
C THR A 15 0.74 5.87 5.00
N ILE A 16 0.72 4.67 4.42
CA ILE A 16 1.92 3.93 4.01
C ILE A 16 1.80 3.59 2.54
N TRP A 17 2.89 3.80 1.80
CA TRP A 17 2.96 3.51 0.37
C TRP A 17 3.64 2.17 0.17
N PHE A 18 2.94 1.23 -0.46
CA PHE A 18 3.44 -0.11 -0.73
C PHE A 18 3.88 -0.22 -2.19
N TYR A 19 5.04 -0.86 -2.37
CA TYR A 19 5.51 -1.36 -3.66
C TYR A 19 5.19 -2.85 -3.79
N LEU A 20 4.55 -3.21 -4.90
CA LEU A 20 4.21 -4.58 -5.28
C LEU A 20 5.08 -4.91 -6.50
N LYS A 21 5.99 -5.88 -6.38
CA LYS A 21 7.00 -6.13 -7.43
C LYS A 21 6.48 -6.91 -8.64
N ASP A 22 5.48 -7.77 -8.43
CA ASP A 22 4.95 -8.72 -9.41
C ASP A 22 3.50 -9.10 -9.08
N ASP A 23 2.85 -9.79 -10.03
CA ASP A 23 1.44 -10.18 -9.93
C ASP A 23 1.17 -11.09 -8.70
N LYS A 24 2.12 -11.96 -8.34
CA LYS A 24 1.98 -12.82 -7.15
C LYS A 24 1.95 -11.99 -5.85
N THR A 25 2.79 -10.97 -5.80
CA THR A 25 2.86 -10.01 -4.70
C THR A 25 1.57 -9.19 -4.62
N GLU A 26 1.03 -8.78 -5.77
CA GLU A 26 -0.27 -8.11 -5.88
C GLU A 26 -1.44 -8.97 -5.38
N GLU A 27 -1.52 -10.23 -5.80
CA GLU A 27 -2.58 -11.14 -5.37
C GLU A 27 -2.59 -11.37 -3.86
N ASN A 28 -1.42 -11.61 -3.25
CA ASN A 28 -1.29 -11.79 -1.80
C ASN A 28 -1.67 -10.53 -1.04
N PHE A 29 -1.18 -9.38 -1.50
CA PHE A 29 -1.49 -8.09 -0.90
C PHE A 29 -2.99 -7.77 -0.99
N LYS A 30 -3.61 -8.01 -2.16
CA LYS A 30 -5.05 -7.84 -2.37
C LYS A 30 -5.86 -8.70 -1.43
N LYS A 31 -5.50 -9.97 -1.26
CA LYS A 31 -6.16 -10.87 -0.31
C LYS A 31 -6.11 -10.32 1.12
N GLU A 32 -4.95 -9.86 1.56
CA GLU A 32 -4.79 -9.27 2.89
C GLU A 32 -5.61 -7.98 3.06
N LEU A 33 -5.69 -7.11 2.04
CA LEU A 33 -6.53 -5.92 2.08
C LEU A 33 -8.03 -6.27 2.14
N MET A 34 -8.47 -7.26 1.38
CA MET A 34 -9.85 -7.73 1.42
C MET A 34 -10.22 -8.29 2.79
N GLU A 35 -9.33 -9.06 3.42
CA GLU A 35 -9.50 -9.56 4.80
C GLU A 35 -9.61 -8.42 5.83
N LEU A 36 -8.96 -7.28 5.59
CA LEU A 36 -9.08 -6.10 6.44
C LEU A 36 -10.37 -5.30 6.22
N GLY A 37 -11.08 -5.56 5.12
CA GLY A 37 -12.25 -4.79 4.69
C GLY A 37 -11.88 -3.47 4.04
N ALA A 38 -10.78 -3.44 3.28
CA ALA A 38 -10.31 -2.23 2.61
C ALA A 38 -11.33 -1.69 1.60
N THR A 39 -11.39 -0.35 1.51
CA THR A 39 -12.23 0.38 0.56
C THR A 39 -11.39 1.34 -0.27
N TRP A 40 -11.81 1.64 -1.49
CA TRP A 40 -11.26 2.77 -2.23
C TRP A 40 -11.60 4.09 -1.53
N MET A 41 -10.85 5.16 -1.81
CA MET A 41 -11.15 6.51 -1.31
C MET A 41 -12.60 6.98 -1.58
N GLY A 42 -13.26 6.44 -2.61
CA GLY A 42 -14.67 6.70 -2.92
C GLY A 42 -15.68 5.90 -2.08
N GLY A 43 -15.21 5.05 -1.16
CA GLY A 43 -16.04 4.19 -0.29
C GLY A 43 -16.39 2.82 -0.88
N GLU A 44 -16.11 2.57 -2.15
CA GLU A 44 -16.33 1.28 -2.79
C GLU A 44 -15.42 0.19 -2.19
N LYS A 45 -15.93 -1.02 -1.99
CA LYS A 45 -15.13 -2.13 -1.44
C LYS A 45 -14.11 -2.65 -2.45
N LEU A 46 -12.95 -3.07 -1.96
CA LEU A 46 -12.00 -3.80 -2.79
C LEU A 46 -12.54 -5.21 -3.11
N GLU A 47 -12.72 -5.50 -4.39
CA GLU A 47 -13.18 -6.80 -4.88
C GLU A 47 -12.08 -7.58 -5.60
N LYS A 48 -12.30 -8.89 -5.75
CA LYS A 48 -11.35 -9.83 -6.35
C LYS A 48 -10.98 -9.48 -7.80
N HIS A 49 -11.93 -8.92 -8.56
CA HIS A 49 -11.76 -8.61 -9.97
C HIS A 49 -10.97 -7.31 -10.21
N HIS A 50 -10.80 -6.47 -9.18
CA HIS A 50 -9.96 -5.30 -9.25
C HIS A 50 -8.48 -5.67 -9.37
N ARG A 51 -7.73 -4.87 -10.12
CA ARG A 51 -6.27 -4.92 -10.16
C ARG A 51 -5.69 -3.82 -9.30
N LEU A 52 -4.62 -4.12 -8.58
CA LEU A 52 -3.82 -3.12 -7.88
C LEU A 52 -2.65 -2.66 -8.74
N SER A 53 -2.30 -1.37 -8.65
CA SER A 53 -1.08 -0.83 -9.24
C SER A 53 0.15 -1.35 -8.49
N TYR A 54 1.32 -1.33 -9.14
CA TYR A 54 2.61 -1.60 -8.48
C TYR A 54 2.90 -0.66 -7.31
N TYR A 55 2.25 0.52 -7.27
CA TYR A 55 2.34 1.47 -6.17
C TYR A 55 0.94 1.78 -5.63
N ILE A 56 0.74 1.56 -4.34
CA ILE A 56 -0.55 1.76 -3.69
C ILE A 56 -0.38 2.36 -2.30
N ALA A 57 -1.21 3.35 -1.97
CA ALA A 57 -1.31 3.91 -0.63
C ALA A 57 -2.35 3.11 0.15
N VAL A 58 -2.03 2.80 1.41
CA VAL A 58 -2.97 2.27 2.39
C VAL A 58 -3.00 3.22 3.57
N HIS A 59 -4.20 3.66 3.91
CA HIS A 59 -4.45 4.56 5.02
C HIS A 59 -4.77 3.78 6.31
N SER A 60 -4.63 4.43 7.46
CA SER A 60 -4.90 3.83 8.78
C SER A 60 -6.36 3.39 8.95
N ASP A 61 -7.30 4.06 8.28
CA ASP A 61 -8.72 3.70 8.20
C ASP A 61 -9.02 2.58 7.17
N LYS A 62 -7.96 2.03 6.56
CA LYS A 62 -7.99 0.97 5.54
C LYS A 62 -8.54 1.41 4.19
N THR A 63 -8.67 2.72 3.96
CA THR A 63 -8.87 3.22 2.60
C THR A 63 -7.60 3.01 1.77
N ILE A 64 -7.77 2.82 0.45
CA ILE A 64 -6.68 2.63 -0.50
C ILE A 64 -6.78 3.59 -1.68
N ALA A 65 -5.61 3.98 -2.20
CA ALA A 65 -5.49 4.84 -3.37
C ALA A 65 -4.32 4.43 -4.27
N PHE A 66 -4.52 4.55 -5.59
CA PHE A 66 -3.43 4.34 -6.54
C PHE A 66 -2.40 5.47 -6.45
N ILE A 67 -1.13 5.11 -6.57
CA ILE A 67 -0.04 6.07 -6.69
C ILE A 67 0.53 5.94 -8.10
N SER A 68 0.66 7.07 -8.81
CA SER A 68 1.35 7.08 -10.10
C SER A 68 2.85 6.86 -9.88
N SER A 69 3.51 6.23 -10.87
CA SER A 69 4.98 6.04 -10.82
C SER A 69 5.73 7.37 -10.69
N MET A 70 5.18 8.47 -11.22
CA MET A 70 5.72 9.81 -11.06
C MET A 70 5.64 10.31 -9.62
N CYS A 71 4.47 10.17 -8.97
CA CYS A 71 4.30 10.53 -7.56
C CYS A 71 5.22 9.71 -6.65
N TRP A 72 5.36 8.41 -6.93
CA TRP A 72 6.28 7.53 -6.21
C TRP A 72 7.74 7.97 -6.34
N LYS A 73 8.19 8.36 -7.53
CA LYS A 73 9.58 8.82 -7.72
C LYS A 73 9.82 10.19 -7.07
N MET A 74 8.87 11.10 -7.24
CA MET A 74 8.99 12.45 -6.70
C MET A 74 8.95 12.50 -5.18
N SER A 75 8.24 11.59 -4.51
CA SER A 75 8.12 11.58 -3.05
C SER A 75 9.48 11.56 -2.34
N PHE A 76 10.47 10.84 -2.89
CA PHE A 76 11.83 10.79 -2.36
C PHE A 76 12.61 12.11 -2.47
N ALA A 77 12.23 12.98 -3.42
CA ALA A 77 12.81 14.30 -3.59
C ALA A 77 12.08 15.40 -2.78
N THR A 78 10.98 15.05 -2.11
CA THR A 78 10.22 16.01 -1.29
C THR A 78 10.66 15.96 0.18
N ASN A 79 10.51 17.06 0.89
CA ASN A 79 10.70 17.11 2.35
C ASN A 79 9.54 16.43 3.14
N LYS A 80 8.57 15.82 2.46
CA LYS A 80 7.47 15.11 3.13
C LYS A 80 7.95 13.72 3.54
N GLU A 81 7.82 13.40 4.81
CA GLU A 81 8.16 12.07 5.30
C GLU A 81 7.08 11.05 4.90
N ILE A 82 7.25 10.43 3.74
CA ILE A 82 6.41 9.31 3.29
C ILE A 82 7.12 7.98 3.59
N VAL A 83 6.37 7.04 4.18
CA VAL A 83 6.88 5.69 4.44
C VAL A 83 6.59 4.82 3.22
N HIS A 84 7.65 4.45 2.51
CA HIS A 84 7.62 3.51 1.40
C HIS A 84 8.03 2.12 1.88
N VAL A 85 7.26 1.09 1.55
CA VAL A 85 7.53 -0.29 1.97
C VAL A 85 7.50 -1.20 0.75
N ASP A 86 8.52 -2.04 0.61
CA ASP A 86 8.47 -3.19 -0.29
C ASP A 86 7.66 -4.29 0.40
N TYR A 87 6.51 -4.64 -0.17
CA TYR A 87 5.64 -5.65 0.44
C TYR A 87 6.27 -7.06 0.44
N SER A 88 7.12 -7.39 -0.54
CA SER A 88 7.77 -8.70 -0.59
C SER A 88 8.78 -8.90 0.54
N SER A 89 9.57 -7.88 0.84
CA SER A 89 10.61 -7.96 1.88
C SER A 89 10.15 -7.41 3.24
N LEU A 90 9.01 -6.71 3.27
CA LEU A 90 8.45 -6.02 4.44
C LEU A 90 9.41 -4.97 5.03
N LYS A 91 10.31 -4.45 4.20
CA LYS A 91 11.33 -3.45 4.57
C LYS A 91 10.95 -2.08 4.04
N ARG A 92 11.35 -1.04 4.79
CA ARG A 92 11.28 0.34 4.32
C ARG A 92 12.24 0.53 3.16
N ILE A 93 11.77 1.21 2.12
CA ILE A 93 12.57 1.61 0.97
C ILE A 93 13.15 2.99 1.27
N TYR A 94 14.47 3.11 1.10
CA TYR A 94 15.20 4.37 1.13
C TYR A 94 15.79 4.57 -0.27
N PHE A 95 15.75 5.81 -0.76
CA PHE A 95 16.51 6.24 -1.94
C PHE A 95 17.72 7.04 -1.50
#